data_AF-A0AAD1KPQ1-F1
#
_entry.id   AF-A0AAD1KPQ1-F1
#
_cell.length_a   1.000
_cell.length_b   1.000
_cell.length_c   1.000
_cell.angle_alpha   90.00
_cell.angle_beta   90.00
_cell.angle_gamma   90.00
#
_symmetry.space_group_name_H-M   'P 1'
#
loop_
_entity.id
_entity.type
_entity.pdbx_description
1 polymer ?
#
loop_
_entity_poly.entity_id
_entity_poly.type
_entity_poly.pdbx_seq_one_letter_code
_entity_poly.pdbx_strand_id
1 'polypeptide(L)'
;MSYHNPPIPWHELERRISGRPVSPGHQESHGEQVGYRRVRKPFDRHPAQPEGPVVPYAELHCHSSYSFLDGASSPEDLVTRAVELGLSGLALTDHDGLYGVVRMAEAAEVCGIPTIIGSELSIGIPEPQNGVADPVGSHLLVLANGPEGYRRLTEALTDAYLAEGGHKGHPVHNLDHLAEVADGHWTVLTGCRKGAVRQGLAKGMPQAEAELRRLVDLFGIGNVLVELTDHRAPTDSRDNDVLAELASRHSVSTVATTAAHYAGAEQFELSCALSAVRARRSLDEMDGWLPPGPVARLRSGAEMADLFSRHRDAVDNTVAVAEKTAFHLQSVRPRLPEQKVPDGHTPISWLRHLVEEGRRVLLRE
;
A
#
# COMPACT_ATOMS: atom_id res chain seq x y z
N MET A 1 4.96 27.98 -17.13
CA MET A 1 3.79 28.71 -16.61
C MET A 1 4.06 29.04 -15.15
N SER A 2 4.09 30.33 -14.80
CA SER A 2 4.32 30.80 -13.43
C SER A 2 3.12 30.46 -12.57
N TYR A 3 3.32 29.76 -11.45
CA TYR A 3 2.29 29.51 -10.43
C TYR A 3 2.02 30.83 -9.70
N HIS A 4 1.21 31.70 -10.29
CA HIS A 4 0.57 32.79 -9.55
C HIS A 4 -0.55 32.18 -8.71
N ASN A 5 -0.21 31.81 -7.47
CA ASN A 5 -1.26 31.56 -6.49
C ASN A 5 -2.05 32.87 -6.30
N PRO A 6 -3.38 32.85 -6.44
CA PRO A 6 -4.19 34.03 -6.15
C PRO A 6 -3.96 34.43 -4.68
N PRO A 7 -4.07 35.73 -4.33
CA PRO A 7 -3.92 36.21 -2.95
C PRO A 7 -5.01 35.71 -2.00
N ILE A 8 -5.89 34.83 -2.48
CA ILE A 8 -7.04 34.29 -1.76
C ILE A 8 -6.62 32.92 -1.18
N PRO A 9 -6.67 32.73 0.14
CA PRO A 9 -6.45 31.43 0.76
C PRO A 9 -7.38 30.35 0.21
N TRP A 10 -6.92 29.10 0.15
CA TRP A 10 -7.70 27.97 -0.40
C TRP A 10 -9.10 27.84 0.21
N HIS A 11 -9.25 28.05 1.52
CA HIS A 11 -10.54 27.96 2.20
C HIS A 11 -11.55 29.02 1.71
N GLU A 12 -11.07 30.20 1.32
CA GLU A 12 -11.93 31.26 0.79
C GLU A 12 -12.29 31.01 -0.68
N LEU A 13 -11.37 30.47 -1.46
CA LEU A 13 -11.63 30.02 -2.83
C LEU A 13 -12.68 28.88 -2.83
N GLU A 14 -12.49 27.85 -1.98
CA GLU A 14 -13.43 26.73 -1.82
C GLU A 14 -14.81 27.23 -1.39
N ARG A 15 -14.88 28.15 -0.42
CA ARG A 15 -16.13 28.74 0.05
C ARG A 15 -16.88 29.45 -1.09
N ARG A 16 -16.17 30.25 -1.89
CA ARG A 16 -16.75 31.00 -3.02
C ARG A 16 -17.27 30.06 -4.11
N ILE A 17 -16.49 29.03 -4.46
CA ILE A 17 -16.88 28.04 -5.46
C ILE A 17 -18.07 27.20 -4.98
N SER A 18 -18.10 26.86 -3.69
CA SER A 18 -19.15 26.03 -3.08
C SER A 18 -20.41 26.80 -2.68
N GLY A 19 -20.47 28.12 -2.95
CA GLY A 19 -21.63 28.96 -2.62
C GLY A 19 -21.92 29.08 -1.11
N ARG A 20 -20.94 28.81 -0.24
CA ARG A 20 -21.14 28.84 1.21
C ARG A 20 -21.16 30.29 1.73
N PRO A 21 -22.15 30.70 2.55
CA PRO A 21 -22.21 32.05 3.10
C PRO A 21 -21.07 32.33 4.09
N VAL A 22 -20.71 33.61 4.23
CA VAL A 22 -19.75 34.07 5.25
C VAL A 22 -20.39 33.90 6.63
N SER A 23 -19.82 33.05 7.49
CA SER A 23 -20.28 32.96 8.88
C SER A 23 -19.87 34.22 9.64
N PRO A 24 -20.82 34.97 10.26
CA PRO A 24 -20.48 36.11 11.08
C PRO A 24 -19.91 35.61 12.40
N GLY A 25 -18.58 35.57 12.51
CA GLY A 25 -17.91 35.09 13.73
C GLY A 25 -16.41 34.79 13.60
N HIS A 26 -15.82 34.80 12.41
CA HIS A 26 -14.37 34.71 12.27
C HIS A 26 -13.75 36.12 12.30
N GLN A 27 -13.36 36.57 13.50
CA GLN A 27 -12.34 37.61 13.61
C GLN A 27 -11.00 37.01 13.16
N GLU A 28 -10.37 37.66 12.20
CA GLU A 28 -9.00 37.37 11.78
C GLU A 28 -8.03 37.58 12.94
N SER A 29 -7.59 36.48 13.55
CA SER A 29 -6.51 36.45 14.52
C SER A 29 -5.17 36.45 13.79
N HIS A 30 -4.77 37.59 13.23
CA HIS A 30 -3.40 37.82 12.79
C HIS A 30 -2.51 38.12 14.00
N GLY A 31 -1.83 37.08 14.50
CA GLY A 31 -0.84 37.18 15.57
C GLY A 31 -0.92 35.98 16.52
N GLU A 32 0.11 35.15 16.53
CA GLU A 32 0.38 34.15 17.59
C GLU A 32 -0.62 32.98 17.74
N GLN A 33 -0.78 32.15 16.72
CA GLN A 33 -1.27 30.77 16.93
C GLN A 33 -0.11 29.78 16.85
N VAL A 34 0.47 29.49 18.00
CA VAL A 34 1.33 28.32 18.21
C VAL A 34 0.49 27.08 17.91
N GLY A 35 1.02 26.19 17.07
CA GLY A 35 0.25 25.20 16.31
C GLY A 35 -0.82 24.43 17.10
N TYR A 36 -2.05 24.47 16.60
CA TYR A 36 -3.10 23.52 16.96
C TYR A 36 -2.59 22.10 16.67
N ARG A 37 -2.09 21.41 17.69
CA ARG A 37 -1.80 19.98 17.63
C ARG A 37 -3.14 19.25 17.58
N ARG A 38 -3.64 19.01 16.38
CA ARG A 38 -4.83 18.16 16.17
C ARG A 38 -4.46 16.75 16.62
N VAL A 39 -4.78 16.42 17.87
CA VAL A 39 -4.59 15.07 18.41
C VAL A 39 -5.50 14.15 17.61
N ARG A 40 -4.90 13.19 16.89
CA ARG A 40 -5.64 12.17 16.15
C ARG A 40 -6.50 11.38 17.13
N LYS A 41 -7.80 11.25 16.82
CA LYS A 41 -8.69 10.36 17.57
C LYS A 41 -8.37 8.90 17.20
N PRO A 42 -8.43 7.97 18.16
CA PRO A 42 -8.38 6.54 17.86
C PRO A 42 -9.46 6.15 16.84
N PHE A 43 -9.19 5.09 16.07
CA PHE A 43 -10.21 4.46 15.23
C PHE A 43 -11.23 3.76 16.13
N ASP A 44 -12.53 3.93 15.81
CA ASP A 44 -13.66 3.49 16.65
C ASP A 44 -14.87 3.08 15.79
N ARG A 45 -14.63 2.58 14.57
CA ARG A 45 -15.70 2.03 13.73
C ARG A 45 -15.78 0.53 13.94
N HIS A 46 -17.00 0.03 14.08
CA HIS A 46 -17.30 -1.40 14.19
C HIS A 46 -18.25 -1.78 13.05
N PRO A 47 -17.73 -2.01 11.83
CA PRO A 47 -18.54 -2.45 10.69
C PRO A 47 -19.22 -3.80 11.00
N ALA A 48 -20.43 -3.97 10.47
CA ALA A 48 -21.12 -5.25 10.55
C ALA A 48 -20.48 -6.25 9.59
N GLN A 49 -20.32 -7.49 10.04
CA GLN A 49 -19.93 -8.60 9.18
C GLN A 49 -21.15 -9.13 8.39
N PRO A 50 -20.94 -9.78 7.23
CA PRO A 50 -22.01 -10.47 6.50
C PRO A 50 -22.78 -11.46 7.38
N GLU A 51 -24.10 -11.53 7.20
CA GLU A 51 -24.92 -12.57 7.84
C GLU A 51 -24.76 -13.90 7.10
N GLY A 52 -24.42 -14.96 7.83
CA GLY A 52 -24.32 -16.33 7.30
C GLY A 52 -22.93 -16.71 6.77
N PRO A 53 -22.81 -17.85 6.07
CA PRO A 53 -21.53 -18.35 5.59
C PRO A 53 -20.97 -17.47 4.47
N VAL A 54 -19.67 -17.18 4.54
CA VAL A 54 -18.91 -16.47 3.50
C VAL A 54 -17.99 -17.44 2.77
N VAL A 55 -17.70 -17.16 1.49
CA VAL A 55 -16.62 -17.84 0.77
C VAL A 55 -15.29 -17.27 1.30
N PRO A 56 -14.37 -18.09 1.83
CA PRO A 56 -13.08 -17.61 2.32
C PRO A 56 -12.27 -16.94 1.21
N TYR A 57 -11.74 -15.75 1.50
CA TYR A 57 -10.90 -14.99 0.59
C TYR A 57 -10.12 -13.96 1.40
N ALA A 58 -8.84 -13.79 1.08
CA ALA A 58 -8.03 -12.70 1.59
C ALA A 58 -7.54 -11.83 0.44
N GLU A 59 -7.61 -10.51 0.59
CA GLU A 59 -7.03 -9.60 -0.41
C GLU A 59 -5.54 -9.46 -0.16
N LEU A 60 -4.72 -9.77 -1.17
CA LEU A 60 -3.25 -9.75 -1.07
C LEU A 60 -2.60 -8.59 -1.83
N HIS A 61 -3.36 -7.80 -2.59
CA HIS A 61 -2.87 -6.67 -3.35
C HIS A 61 -3.84 -5.49 -3.23
N CYS A 62 -3.51 -4.54 -2.37
CA CYS A 62 -4.35 -3.37 -2.13
C CYS A 62 -3.53 -2.12 -1.80
N HIS A 63 -3.89 -1.02 -2.45
CA HIS A 63 -3.31 0.30 -2.26
C HIS A 63 -4.28 1.20 -1.51
N SER A 64 -3.75 1.92 -0.53
CA SER A 64 -4.46 2.99 0.16
C SER A 64 -4.11 4.35 -0.43
N SER A 65 -4.71 5.41 0.13
CA SER A 65 -4.38 6.80 -0.16
C SER A 65 -2.90 7.17 0.08
N TYR A 66 -2.12 6.27 0.67
CA TYR A 66 -0.67 6.41 0.82
C TYR A 66 0.12 6.00 -0.42
N SER A 67 -0.43 5.18 -1.32
CA SER A 67 -0.08 5.21 -2.74
C SER A 67 -0.55 6.54 -3.33
N PHE A 68 0.30 7.55 -3.20
CA PHE A 68 -0.10 8.95 -3.38
C PHE A 68 -0.65 9.22 -4.79
N LEU A 69 -1.87 9.80 -4.84
CA LEU A 69 -2.61 10.10 -6.08
C LEU A 69 -2.93 8.89 -6.96
N ASP A 70 -2.96 7.70 -6.34
CA ASP A 70 -3.25 6.45 -7.02
C ASP A 70 -4.34 5.66 -6.26
N GLY A 71 -4.09 5.34 -4.99
CA GLY A 71 -5.12 4.82 -4.09
C GLY A 71 -6.07 5.93 -3.62
N ALA A 72 -7.37 5.64 -3.55
CA ALA A 72 -8.42 6.61 -3.23
C ALA A 72 -9.06 6.43 -1.84
N SER A 73 -8.79 5.31 -1.16
CA SER A 73 -9.38 4.99 0.15
C SER A 73 -8.33 5.02 1.26
N SER A 74 -8.69 5.50 2.45
CA SER A 74 -7.78 5.44 3.59
C SER A 74 -7.59 3.99 4.07
N PRO A 75 -6.48 3.66 4.76
CA PRO A 75 -6.32 2.34 5.38
C PRO A 75 -7.50 1.94 6.27
N GLU A 76 -8.07 2.91 7.00
CA GLU A 76 -9.25 2.68 7.84
C GLU A 76 -10.51 2.34 7.04
N ASP A 77 -10.73 2.97 5.90
CA ASP A 77 -11.88 2.66 5.03
C ASP A 77 -11.72 1.29 4.37
N LEU A 78 -10.49 0.93 3.97
CA LEU A 78 -10.17 -0.40 3.43
C LEU A 78 -10.42 -1.50 4.46
N VAL A 79 -9.96 -1.32 5.70
CA VAL A 79 -10.25 -2.25 6.81
C VAL A 79 -11.75 -2.34 7.07
N THR A 80 -12.44 -1.20 7.12
CA THR A 80 -13.90 -1.17 7.35
C THR A 80 -14.61 -2.03 6.30
N ARG A 81 -14.26 -1.81 5.03
CA ARG A 81 -14.85 -2.52 3.91
C ARG A 81 -14.49 -4.00 3.86
N ALA A 82 -13.25 -4.35 4.21
CA ALA A 82 -12.83 -5.75 4.29
C ALA A 82 -13.67 -6.55 5.29
N VAL A 83 -14.02 -5.96 6.43
CA VAL A 83 -14.90 -6.60 7.43
C VAL A 83 -16.33 -6.73 6.89
N GLU A 84 -16.87 -5.70 6.26
CA GLU A 84 -18.21 -5.73 5.63
C GLU A 84 -18.32 -6.79 4.53
N LEU A 85 -17.20 -7.13 3.87
CA LEU A 85 -17.11 -8.16 2.84
C LEU A 85 -16.83 -9.55 3.41
N GLY A 86 -16.53 -9.67 4.71
CA GLY A 86 -16.17 -10.93 5.36
C GLY A 86 -14.81 -11.49 4.94
N LEU A 87 -13.83 -10.61 4.64
CA LEU A 87 -12.50 -11.04 4.23
C LEU A 87 -11.74 -11.72 5.37
N SER A 88 -11.00 -12.78 5.03
CA SER A 88 -10.17 -13.56 5.96
C SER A 88 -8.83 -12.88 6.29
N GLY A 89 -8.44 -11.87 5.51
CA GLY A 89 -7.24 -11.07 5.72
C GLY A 89 -7.17 -9.93 4.70
N LEU A 90 -6.42 -8.88 5.05
CA LEU A 90 -6.18 -7.74 4.18
C LEU A 90 -4.69 -7.40 4.14
N ALA A 91 -4.12 -7.43 2.94
CA ALA A 91 -2.81 -6.86 2.66
C ALA A 91 -2.91 -5.37 2.41
N LEU A 92 -1.91 -4.63 2.87
CA LEU A 92 -1.64 -3.28 2.37
C LEU A 92 -0.28 -3.28 1.68
N THR A 93 -0.29 -2.93 0.40
CA THR A 93 0.84 -2.98 -0.52
C THR A 93 1.00 -1.64 -1.24
N ASP A 94 1.08 -0.56 -0.47
CA ASP A 94 1.30 0.79 -1.03
C ASP A 94 2.59 0.84 -1.87
N HIS A 95 2.63 1.75 -2.84
CA HIS A 95 3.78 1.93 -3.73
C HIS A 95 5.02 2.40 -2.96
N ASP A 96 6.12 1.67 -3.13
CA ASP A 96 7.46 2.05 -2.68
C ASP A 96 7.51 2.56 -1.24
N GLY A 97 6.80 1.90 -0.33
CA GLY A 97 6.72 2.33 1.06
C GLY A 97 5.70 1.60 1.90
N LEU A 98 5.72 1.90 3.19
CA LEU A 98 4.89 1.31 4.23
C LEU A 98 4.12 2.38 5.01
N TYR A 99 3.76 3.49 4.34
CA TYR A 99 3.27 4.69 5.03
C TYR A 99 1.89 4.49 5.68
N GLY A 100 1.03 3.65 5.09
CA GLY A 100 -0.31 3.37 5.61
C GLY A 100 -0.39 2.24 6.65
N VAL A 101 0.69 1.47 6.87
CA VAL A 101 0.62 0.19 7.60
C VAL A 101 0.22 0.35 9.07
N VAL A 102 0.70 1.42 9.73
CA VAL A 102 0.35 1.70 11.13
C VAL A 102 -1.14 1.98 11.26
N ARG A 103 -1.71 2.73 10.31
CA ARG A 103 -3.13 3.09 10.32
C ARG A 103 -4.02 1.89 10.02
N MET A 104 -3.59 1.04 9.09
CA MET A 104 -4.25 -0.25 8.85
C MET A 104 -4.21 -1.10 10.13
N ALA A 105 -3.04 -1.27 10.75
CA ALA A 105 -2.86 -2.11 11.92
C ALA A 105 -3.72 -1.67 13.11
N GLU A 106 -3.78 -0.37 13.39
CA GLU A 106 -4.65 0.17 14.45
C GLU A 106 -6.14 -0.10 14.18
N ALA A 107 -6.60 0.08 12.94
CA ALA A 107 -8.00 -0.19 12.59
C ALA A 107 -8.30 -1.69 12.60
N ALA A 108 -7.36 -2.51 12.12
CA ALA A 108 -7.50 -3.95 12.06
C ALA A 108 -7.51 -4.59 13.45
N GLU A 109 -6.77 -4.02 14.42
CA GLU A 109 -6.82 -4.44 15.83
C GLU A 109 -8.22 -4.25 16.44
N VAL A 110 -8.88 -3.12 16.15
CA VAL A 110 -10.25 -2.84 16.60
C VAL A 110 -11.27 -3.76 15.92
N CYS A 111 -11.06 -4.07 14.64
CA CYS A 111 -11.97 -4.89 13.83
C CYS A 111 -11.73 -6.40 13.90
N GLY A 112 -10.57 -6.85 14.41
CA GLY A 112 -10.19 -8.25 14.48
C GLY A 112 -9.86 -8.91 13.14
N ILE A 113 -9.40 -8.15 12.13
CA ILE A 113 -8.99 -8.70 10.82
C ILE A 113 -7.47 -8.93 10.75
N PRO A 114 -6.99 -10.08 10.23
CA PRO A 114 -5.56 -10.30 10.01
C PRO A 114 -4.95 -9.30 9.01
N THR A 115 -3.80 -8.74 9.38
CA THR A 115 -3.04 -7.80 8.54
C THR A 115 -1.86 -8.47 7.88
N ILE A 116 -1.79 -8.35 6.55
CA ILE A 116 -0.61 -8.71 5.76
C ILE A 116 0.08 -7.39 5.38
N ILE A 117 1.39 -7.30 5.59
CA ILE A 117 2.13 -6.07 5.30
C ILE A 117 3.05 -6.32 4.11
N GLY A 118 2.99 -5.43 3.12
CA GLY A 118 3.81 -5.52 1.92
C GLY A 118 3.98 -4.17 1.25
N SER A 119 4.57 -4.18 0.05
CA SER A 119 4.70 -3.00 -0.80
C SER A 119 4.78 -3.44 -2.27
N GLU A 120 4.23 -2.62 -3.17
CA GLU A 120 4.47 -2.77 -4.60
C GLU A 120 5.67 -1.90 -5.01
N LEU A 121 6.77 -2.54 -5.38
CA LEU A 121 8.04 -1.89 -5.67
C LEU A 121 8.14 -1.52 -7.15
N SER A 122 8.57 -0.29 -7.43
CA SER A 122 8.81 0.21 -8.79
C SER A 122 10.22 -0.13 -9.28
N ILE A 123 10.35 -1.10 -10.18
CA ILE A 123 11.64 -1.57 -10.71
C ILE A 123 11.93 -0.94 -12.07
N GLY A 124 13.15 -0.41 -12.25
CA GLY A 124 13.63 0.11 -13.53
C GLY A 124 12.98 1.42 -13.97
N ILE A 125 12.59 2.26 -13.01
CA ILE A 125 12.12 3.62 -13.28
C ILE A 125 13.34 4.54 -13.55
N PRO A 126 13.33 5.35 -14.63
CA PRO A 126 14.44 6.25 -14.96
C PRO A 126 14.28 7.66 -14.39
N GLU A 127 13.05 8.04 -14.02
CA GLU A 127 12.70 9.37 -13.54
C GLU A 127 11.44 9.32 -12.65
N PRO A 128 11.12 10.39 -11.89
CA PRO A 128 9.88 10.46 -11.13
C PRO A 128 8.63 10.29 -11.99
N GLN A 129 7.70 9.48 -11.50
CA GLN A 129 6.52 9.04 -12.25
C GLN A 129 5.42 10.10 -12.42
N ASN A 130 5.47 11.18 -11.63
CA ASN A 130 4.44 12.24 -11.62
C ASN A 130 4.46 13.05 -12.93
N GLY A 131 3.30 13.21 -13.56
CA GLY A 131 3.14 13.86 -14.86
C GLY A 131 3.10 12.89 -16.04
N VAL A 132 3.27 11.59 -15.80
CA VAL A 132 3.19 10.55 -16.84
C VAL A 132 1.93 9.71 -16.60
N ALA A 133 1.07 9.62 -17.62
CA ALA A 133 -0.18 8.85 -17.54
C ALA A 133 0.10 7.37 -17.27
N ASP A 134 1.05 6.79 -18.02
CA ASP A 134 1.52 5.43 -17.83
C ASP A 134 3.06 5.39 -17.69
N PRO A 135 3.58 5.52 -16.46
CA PRO A 135 5.02 5.51 -16.21
C PRO A 135 5.70 4.24 -16.73
N VAL A 136 6.94 4.39 -17.21
CA VAL A 136 7.79 3.26 -17.59
C VAL A 136 8.31 2.55 -16.33
N GLY A 137 8.70 1.29 -16.49
CA GLY A 137 9.14 0.44 -15.38
C GLY A 137 8.23 -0.78 -15.22
N SER A 138 8.58 -1.61 -14.25
CA SER A 138 7.83 -2.80 -13.87
C SER A 138 7.55 -2.81 -12.39
N HIS A 139 6.52 -3.52 -11.97
CA HIS A 139 6.16 -3.66 -10.56
C HIS A 139 6.56 -5.02 -10.02
N LEU A 140 6.99 -5.06 -8.76
CA LEU A 140 7.20 -6.28 -7.99
C LEU A 140 6.41 -6.18 -6.68
N LEU A 141 5.39 -7.03 -6.52
CA LEU A 141 4.63 -7.07 -5.28
C LEU A 141 5.33 -7.95 -4.26
N VAL A 142 5.58 -7.40 -3.08
CA VAL A 142 6.29 -8.09 -2.00
C VAL A 142 5.42 -8.09 -0.74
N LEU A 143 5.17 -9.26 -0.18
CA LEU A 143 4.54 -9.46 1.12
C LEU A 143 5.59 -9.92 2.13
N ALA A 144 5.66 -9.25 3.27
CA ALA A 144 6.56 -9.61 4.36
C ALA A 144 6.06 -10.85 5.11
N ASN A 145 6.85 -11.92 5.16
CA ASN A 145 6.53 -13.10 5.97
C ASN A 145 6.91 -12.83 7.43
N GLY A 146 5.96 -12.31 8.20
CA GLY A 146 6.13 -12.03 9.62
C GLY A 146 7.06 -10.85 9.94
N PRO A 147 7.42 -10.67 11.24
CA PRO A 147 8.23 -9.55 11.72
C PRO A 147 9.60 -9.39 11.04
N GLU A 148 10.24 -10.50 10.72
CA GLU A 148 11.57 -10.51 10.10
C GLU A 148 11.50 -10.10 8.62
N GLY A 149 10.51 -10.62 7.88
CA GLY A 149 10.25 -10.17 6.51
C GLY A 149 9.95 -8.67 6.46
N TYR A 150 9.23 -8.14 7.44
CA TYR A 150 8.91 -6.71 7.54
C TYR A 150 10.14 -5.86 7.82
N ARG A 151 11.03 -6.32 8.72
CA ARG A 151 12.30 -5.65 9.01
C ARG A 151 13.14 -5.55 7.74
N ARG A 152 13.30 -6.65 7.01
CA ARG A 152 14.04 -6.72 5.75
C ARG A 152 13.43 -5.85 4.65
N LEU A 153 12.10 -5.85 4.53
CA LEU A 153 11.41 -4.99 3.57
C LEU A 153 11.60 -3.50 3.87
N THR A 154 11.55 -3.13 5.16
CA THR A 154 11.81 -1.75 5.59
C THR A 154 13.25 -1.32 5.30
N GLU A 155 14.22 -2.21 5.51
CA GLU A 155 15.63 -2.02 5.17
C GLU A 155 15.80 -1.81 3.66
N ALA A 156 15.29 -2.72 2.83
CA ALA A 156 15.35 -2.62 1.37
C ALA A 156 14.71 -1.33 0.82
N LEU A 157 13.55 -0.94 1.34
CA LEU A 157 12.89 0.32 0.97
C LEU A 157 13.74 1.54 1.34
N THR A 158 14.37 1.50 2.50
CA THR A 158 15.26 2.58 2.97
C THR A 158 16.50 2.68 2.09
N ASP A 159 17.12 1.54 1.78
CA ASP A 159 18.31 1.48 0.93
C ASP A 159 18.01 1.99 -0.48
N ALA A 160 16.85 1.64 -1.06
CA ALA A 160 16.45 2.12 -2.38
C ALA A 160 16.31 3.65 -2.47
N TYR A 161 15.86 4.31 -1.39
CA TYR A 161 15.78 5.77 -1.35
C TYR A 161 17.11 6.45 -1.02
N LEU A 162 18.06 5.74 -0.40
CA LEU A 162 19.39 6.24 -0.05
C LEU A 162 20.48 5.91 -1.08
N ALA A 163 20.19 5.00 -2.01
CA ALA A 163 21.07 4.66 -3.12
C ALA A 163 21.38 5.87 -4.00
N GLU A 164 22.46 5.78 -4.77
CA GLU A 164 22.82 6.83 -5.72
C GLU A 164 21.69 7.05 -6.75
N GLY A 165 21.22 8.30 -6.89
CA GLY A 165 20.06 8.65 -7.71
C GLY A 165 18.70 8.40 -7.04
N GLY A 166 18.69 7.79 -5.85
CA GLY A 166 17.50 7.60 -5.02
C GLY A 166 17.02 8.93 -4.43
N HIS A 167 15.72 9.20 -4.57
CA HIS A 167 15.05 10.31 -3.88
C HIS A 167 13.54 10.12 -3.89
N LYS A 168 12.80 11.05 -3.27
CA LYS A 168 11.33 11.01 -3.23
C LYS A 168 10.74 10.85 -4.64
N GLY A 169 9.88 9.84 -4.80
CA GLY A 169 9.23 9.51 -6.07
C GLY A 169 10.12 8.78 -7.09
N HIS A 170 11.36 8.45 -6.72
CA HIS A 170 12.33 7.73 -7.53
C HIS A 170 13.22 6.83 -6.64
N PRO A 171 12.67 5.76 -6.04
CA PRO A 171 13.48 4.74 -5.39
C PRO A 171 14.27 3.94 -6.43
N VAL A 172 15.52 3.62 -6.11
CA VAL A 172 16.40 2.85 -7.00
C VAL A 172 16.51 1.42 -6.46
N HIS A 173 15.70 0.53 -7.04
CA HIS A 173 15.69 -0.89 -6.69
C HIS A 173 16.56 -1.71 -7.64
N ASN A 174 17.35 -2.64 -7.09
CA ASN A 174 18.02 -3.69 -7.84
C ASN A 174 17.41 -5.04 -7.49
N LEU A 175 16.94 -5.79 -8.48
CA LEU A 175 16.19 -7.03 -8.25
C LEU A 175 17.02 -8.14 -7.60
N ASP A 176 18.30 -8.26 -7.98
CA ASP A 176 19.20 -9.28 -7.41
C ASP A 176 19.48 -8.96 -5.93
N HIS A 177 19.74 -7.69 -5.62
CA HIS A 177 19.91 -7.24 -4.25
C HIS A 177 18.64 -7.41 -3.40
N LEU A 178 17.46 -7.12 -3.96
CA LEU A 178 16.18 -7.37 -3.28
C LEU A 178 16.03 -8.85 -2.91
N ALA A 179 16.43 -9.76 -3.80
CA ALA A 179 16.38 -11.20 -3.53
C ALA A 179 17.36 -11.62 -2.41
N GLU A 180 18.57 -11.05 -2.40
CA GLU A 180 19.55 -11.25 -1.32
C GLU A 180 19.02 -10.76 0.04
N VAL A 181 18.42 -9.56 0.08
CA VAL A 181 17.84 -9.00 1.31
C VAL A 181 16.62 -9.79 1.75
N ALA A 182 15.81 -10.28 0.81
CA ALA A 182 14.64 -11.10 1.09
C ALA A 182 15.01 -12.37 1.87
N ASP A 183 16.06 -13.09 1.44
CA ASP A 183 16.59 -14.29 2.12
C ASP A 183 15.49 -15.31 2.47
N GLY A 184 14.51 -15.47 1.56
CA GLY A 184 13.35 -16.35 1.73
C GLY A 184 12.26 -15.85 2.71
N HIS A 185 12.38 -14.63 3.25
CA HIS A 185 11.41 -14.03 4.17
C HIS A 185 10.30 -13.22 3.49
N TRP A 186 10.23 -13.22 2.17
CA TRP A 186 9.18 -12.54 1.41
C TRP A 186 8.37 -13.53 0.59
N THR A 187 7.09 -13.25 0.43
CA THR A 187 6.26 -13.83 -0.61
C THR A 187 6.12 -12.81 -1.74
N VAL A 188 6.51 -13.17 -2.94
CA VAL A 188 6.54 -12.31 -4.13
C VAL A 188 5.38 -12.69 -5.05
N LEU A 189 4.53 -11.73 -5.39
CA LEU A 189 3.51 -11.94 -6.43
C LEU A 189 4.02 -11.38 -7.77
N THR A 190 3.68 -12.05 -8.87
CA THR A 190 4.10 -11.61 -10.21
C THR A 190 3.54 -10.24 -10.62
N GLY A 191 2.59 -9.67 -9.86
CA GLY A 191 2.16 -8.29 -9.96
C GLY A 191 0.94 -8.06 -10.87
N CYS A 192 0.52 -6.79 -10.88
CA CYS A 192 -0.55 -6.27 -11.74
C CYS A 192 -0.10 -6.19 -13.21
N ARG A 193 -0.81 -5.43 -14.07
CA ARG A 193 -0.45 -5.24 -15.50
C ARG A 193 1.00 -4.76 -15.73
N LYS A 194 1.62 -4.12 -14.74
CA LYS A 194 3.03 -3.66 -14.78
C LYS A 194 4.02 -4.70 -14.27
N GLY A 195 3.57 -5.83 -13.75
CA GLY A 195 4.43 -6.95 -13.36
C GLY A 195 5.23 -7.50 -14.54
N ALA A 196 6.50 -7.84 -14.31
CA ALA A 196 7.41 -8.29 -15.36
C ALA A 196 6.86 -9.48 -16.17
N VAL A 197 6.20 -10.44 -15.50
CA VAL A 197 5.57 -11.60 -16.15
C VAL A 197 4.43 -11.19 -17.08
N ARG A 198 3.55 -10.26 -16.66
CA ARG A 198 2.45 -9.75 -17.50
C ARG A 198 2.96 -8.89 -18.67
N GLN A 199 3.98 -8.07 -18.44
CA GLN A 199 4.65 -7.33 -19.52
C GLN A 199 5.34 -8.29 -20.51
N GLY A 200 5.92 -9.39 -20.03
CA GLY A 200 6.44 -10.48 -20.84
C GLY A 200 5.34 -11.14 -21.66
N LEU A 201 4.18 -11.41 -21.06
CA LEU A 201 3.04 -12.03 -21.73
C LEU A 201 2.51 -11.19 -22.90
N ALA A 202 2.51 -9.86 -22.77
CA ALA A 202 2.18 -8.96 -23.88
C ALA A 202 3.14 -9.10 -25.09
N LYS A 203 4.35 -9.63 -24.88
CA LYS A 203 5.34 -9.96 -25.93
C LYS A 203 5.28 -11.43 -26.36
N GLY A 204 4.62 -12.29 -25.60
CA GLY A 204 4.46 -13.72 -25.87
C GLY A 204 4.67 -14.60 -24.64
N MET A 205 4.08 -15.80 -24.66
CA MET A 205 4.23 -16.79 -23.59
C MET A 205 5.70 -17.13 -23.24
N PRO A 206 6.64 -17.27 -24.21
CA PRO A 206 8.04 -17.56 -23.88
C PRO A 206 8.71 -16.45 -23.06
N GLN A 207 8.36 -15.18 -23.30
CA GLN A 207 8.87 -14.05 -22.54
C GLN A 207 8.28 -14.01 -21.13
N ALA A 208 6.98 -14.27 -20.97
CA ALA A 208 6.36 -14.42 -19.65
C ALA A 208 7.03 -15.54 -18.84
N GLU A 209 7.29 -16.68 -19.49
CA GLU A 209 7.95 -17.82 -18.87
C GLU A 209 9.39 -17.49 -18.43
N ALA A 210 10.15 -16.77 -19.25
CA ALA A 210 11.49 -16.33 -18.90
C ALA A 210 11.50 -15.42 -17.65
N GLU A 211 10.56 -14.46 -17.56
CA GLU A 211 10.45 -13.58 -16.40
C GLU A 211 9.97 -14.33 -15.15
N LEU A 212 9.04 -15.28 -15.27
CA LEU A 212 8.61 -16.12 -14.15
C LEU A 212 9.78 -16.94 -13.62
N ARG A 213 10.55 -17.59 -14.51
CA ARG A 213 11.74 -18.35 -14.13
C ARG A 213 12.77 -17.48 -13.44
N ARG A 214 13.01 -16.27 -13.95
CA ARG A 214 13.92 -15.32 -13.30
C ARG A 214 13.50 -15.00 -11.87
N LEU A 215 12.21 -14.74 -11.63
CA LEU A 215 11.71 -14.51 -10.26
C LEU A 215 11.87 -15.76 -9.38
N VAL A 216 11.57 -16.95 -9.91
CA VAL A 216 11.74 -18.22 -9.18
C VAL A 216 13.20 -18.50 -8.84
N ASP A 217 14.12 -18.25 -9.77
CA ASP A 217 15.56 -18.44 -9.57
C ASP A 217 16.10 -17.49 -8.48
N LEU A 218 15.55 -16.28 -8.38
CA LEU A 218 15.95 -15.27 -7.41
C LEU A 218 15.34 -15.47 -6.02
N PHE A 219 14.02 -15.62 -5.94
CA PHE A 219 13.30 -15.63 -4.65
C PHE A 219 13.00 -17.05 -4.15
N GLY A 220 13.12 -18.06 -5.02
CA GLY A 220 12.82 -19.46 -4.73
C GLY A 220 11.35 -19.82 -5.01
N ILE A 221 11.15 -21.06 -5.48
CA ILE A 221 9.84 -21.58 -5.90
C ILE A 221 8.74 -21.50 -4.81
N GLY A 222 9.11 -21.66 -3.53
CA GLY A 222 8.17 -21.59 -2.41
C GLY A 222 7.77 -20.17 -1.98
N ASN A 223 8.36 -19.16 -2.62
CA ASN A 223 8.19 -17.74 -2.29
C ASN A 223 7.62 -16.93 -3.44
N VAL A 224 7.57 -17.46 -4.67
CA VAL A 224 6.95 -16.80 -5.81
C VAL A 224 5.55 -17.36 -6.02
N LEU A 225 4.58 -16.50 -6.33
CA LEU A 225 3.22 -16.87 -6.66
C LEU A 225 2.78 -16.12 -7.92
N VAL A 226 2.07 -16.81 -8.82
CA VAL A 226 1.55 -16.19 -10.03
C VAL A 226 0.22 -15.51 -9.72
N GLU A 227 0.16 -14.21 -9.97
CA GLU A 227 -0.98 -13.36 -9.66
C GLU A 227 -1.98 -13.27 -10.82
N LEU A 228 -3.22 -13.65 -10.53
CA LEU A 228 -4.34 -13.57 -11.45
C LEU A 228 -5.24 -12.39 -11.06
N THR A 229 -5.54 -11.52 -12.01
CA THR A 229 -6.37 -10.32 -11.84
C THR A 229 -7.40 -10.27 -12.97
N ASP A 230 -8.64 -9.87 -12.65
CA ASP A 230 -9.71 -9.66 -13.63
C ASP A 230 -10.33 -8.28 -13.41
N HIS A 231 -9.92 -7.33 -14.26
CA HIS A 231 -10.43 -5.97 -14.34
C HIS A 231 -11.48 -5.82 -15.45
N ARG A 232 -12.05 -6.95 -15.91
CA ARG A 232 -13.00 -7.05 -17.02
C ARG A 232 -12.44 -6.55 -18.35
N ALA A 233 -11.12 -6.56 -18.53
CA ALA A 233 -10.53 -6.24 -19.82
C ALA A 233 -10.75 -7.42 -20.80
N PRO A 234 -10.84 -7.17 -22.11
CA PRO A 234 -11.13 -8.21 -23.10
C PRO A 234 -10.16 -9.40 -23.10
N THR A 235 -8.92 -9.21 -22.62
CA THR A 235 -7.89 -10.26 -22.60
C THR A 235 -7.72 -10.96 -21.25
N ASP A 236 -8.31 -10.45 -20.16
CA ASP A 236 -8.05 -10.93 -18.79
C ASP A 236 -8.26 -12.43 -18.64
N SER A 237 -9.38 -12.93 -19.19
CA SER A 237 -9.70 -14.36 -19.18
C SER A 237 -8.63 -15.22 -19.85
N ARG A 238 -8.19 -14.84 -21.06
CA ARG A 238 -7.15 -15.56 -21.79
C ARG A 238 -5.82 -15.48 -21.06
N ASP A 239 -5.47 -14.28 -20.59
CA ASP A 239 -4.18 -14.03 -19.96
C ASP A 239 -4.08 -14.79 -18.64
N ASN A 240 -5.16 -14.86 -17.86
CA ASN A 240 -5.22 -15.67 -16.64
C ASN A 240 -5.11 -17.17 -16.93
N ASP A 241 -5.71 -17.68 -18.02
CA ASP A 241 -5.55 -19.09 -18.42
C ASP A 241 -4.08 -19.41 -18.77
N VAL A 242 -3.40 -18.52 -19.49
CA VAL A 242 -1.97 -18.67 -19.83
C VAL A 242 -1.08 -18.58 -18.59
N LEU A 243 -1.37 -17.66 -17.67
CA LEU A 243 -0.63 -17.51 -16.43
C LEU A 243 -0.80 -18.72 -15.51
N ALA A 244 -2.02 -19.26 -15.40
CA ALA A 244 -2.28 -20.49 -14.65
C ALA A 244 -1.57 -21.70 -15.27
N GLU A 245 -1.51 -21.78 -16.61
CA GLU A 245 -0.74 -22.81 -17.29
C GLU A 245 0.77 -22.69 -16.99
N LEU A 246 1.33 -21.48 -17.02
CA LEU A 246 2.73 -21.24 -16.67
C LEU A 246 3.02 -21.60 -15.21
N ALA A 247 2.15 -21.19 -14.29
CA ALA A 247 2.25 -21.56 -12.88
C ALA A 247 2.32 -23.08 -12.70
N SER A 248 1.42 -23.82 -13.35
CA SER A 248 1.40 -25.29 -13.29
C SER A 248 2.67 -25.92 -13.87
N ARG A 249 3.15 -25.46 -15.04
CA ARG A 249 4.39 -25.97 -15.68
C ARG A 249 5.62 -25.81 -14.79
N HIS A 250 5.67 -24.75 -13.99
CA HIS A 250 6.80 -24.42 -13.10
C HIS A 250 6.56 -24.82 -11.64
N SER A 251 5.46 -25.53 -11.35
CA SER A 251 5.08 -25.94 -9.98
C SER A 251 5.01 -24.76 -8.99
N VAL A 252 4.58 -23.60 -9.49
CA VAL A 252 4.31 -22.39 -8.72
C VAL A 252 2.80 -22.29 -8.47
N SER A 253 2.39 -21.83 -7.29
CA SER A 253 0.96 -21.65 -6.98
C SER A 253 0.44 -20.33 -7.54
N THR A 254 -0.86 -20.31 -7.87
CA THR A 254 -1.57 -19.10 -8.29
C THR A 254 -2.26 -18.44 -7.10
N VAL A 255 -2.45 -17.12 -7.16
CA VAL A 255 -3.33 -16.38 -6.26
C VAL A 255 -4.18 -15.39 -7.05
N ALA A 256 -5.44 -15.24 -6.67
CA ALA A 256 -6.35 -14.25 -7.24
C ALA A 256 -6.34 -12.98 -6.39
N THR A 257 -6.21 -11.82 -7.01
CA THR A 257 -6.25 -10.52 -6.33
C THR A 257 -7.13 -9.54 -7.08
N THR A 258 -7.59 -8.51 -6.38
CA THR A 258 -8.31 -7.41 -7.04
C THR A 258 -7.39 -6.30 -7.53
N ALA A 259 -6.15 -6.25 -7.03
CA ALA A 259 -5.26 -5.08 -7.15
C ALA A 259 -6.03 -3.79 -6.79
N ALA A 260 -6.66 -3.79 -5.62
CA ALA A 260 -7.62 -2.77 -5.23
C ALA A 260 -6.93 -1.41 -5.02
N HIS A 261 -7.49 -0.36 -5.61
CA HIS A 261 -7.08 1.03 -5.39
C HIS A 261 -8.11 1.79 -4.54
N TYR A 262 -9.25 1.17 -4.27
CA TYR A 262 -10.33 1.75 -3.47
C TYR A 262 -11.16 0.68 -2.76
N ALA A 263 -11.83 1.09 -1.68
CA ALA A 263 -12.65 0.20 -0.87
C ALA A 263 -13.89 -0.29 -1.64
N GLY A 264 -14.67 0.63 -2.22
CA GLY A 264 -15.94 0.34 -2.87
C GLY A 264 -16.06 1.00 -4.26
N ALA A 265 -17.14 0.68 -4.97
CA ALA A 265 -17.34 1.20 -6.32
C ALA A 265 -17.57 2.73 -6.34
N GLU A 266 -18.03 3.29 -5.24
CA GLU A 266 -18.36 4.70 -5.06
C GLU A 266 -17.12 5.62 -5.08
N GLN A 267 -15.91 5.10 -4.83
CA GLN A 267 -14.67 5.89 -4.94
C GLN A 267 -14.06 5.85 -6.35
N PHE A 268 -14.71 5.22 -7.33
CA PHE A 268 -14.19 5.13 -8.69
C PHE A 268 -13.93 6.48 -9.34
N GLU A 269 -14.91 7.41 -9.29
CA GLU A 269 -14.74 8.75 -9.86
C GLU A 269 -13.61 9.53 -9.18
N LEU A 270 -13.48 9.38 -7.86
CA LEU A 270 -12.39 9.98 -7.10
C LEU A 270 -11.03 9.39 -7.53
N SER A 271 -10.93 8.08 -7.69
CA SER A 271 -9.73 7.40 -8.17
C SER A 271 -9.33 7.92 -9.56
N CYS A 272 -10.27 8.03 -10.49
CA CYS A 272 -10.03 8.62 -11.82
C CYS A 272 -9.52 10.06 -11.73
N ALA A 273 -10.11 10.89 -10.87
CA ALA A 273 -9.65 12.26 -10.65
C ALA A 273 -8.24 12.31 -10.06
N LEU A 274 -7.92 11.45 -9.09
CA LEU A 274 -6.58 11.35 -8.51
C LEU A 274 -5.54 10.93 -9.56
N SER A 275 -5.85 9.94 -10.40
CA SER A 275 -4.98 9.52 -11.50
C SER A 275 -4.73 10.64 -12.50
N ALA A 276 -5.75 11.43 -12.84
CA ALA A 276 -5.60 12.59 -13.72
C ALA A 276 -4.69 13.66 -13.10
N VAL A 277 -4.85 13.94 -11.80
CA VAL A 277 -3.97 14.86 -11.05
C VAL A 277 -2.52 14.34 -11.01
N ARG A 278 -2.31 13.03 -10.74
CA ARG A 278 -0.98 12.39 -10.79
C ARG A 278 -0.33 12.58 -12.15
N ALA A 279 -1.09 12.36 -13.21
CA ALA A 279 -0.64 12.49 -14.59
C ALA A 279 -0.52 13.95 -15.08
N ARG A 280 -0.97 14.93 -14.26
CA ARG A 280 -1.05 16.36 -14.63
C ARG A 280 -1.82 16.60 -15.92
N ARG A 281 -2.95 15.91 -16.06
CA ARG A 281 -3.81 15.90 -17.24
C ARG A 281 -5.25 16.20 -16.85
N SER A 282 -6.04 16.69 -17.80
CA SER A 282 -7.50 16.73 -17.61
C SER A 282 -8.09 15.31 -17.65
N LEU A 283 -9.34 15.14 -17.21
CA LEU A 283 -10.05 13.87 -17.36
C LEU A 283 -10.22 13.49 -18.84
N ASP A 284 -10.45 14.48 -19.72
CA ASP A 284 -10.56 14.25 -21.16
C ASP A 284 -9.24 13.73 -21.76
N GLU A 285 -8.09 14.25 -21.31
CA GLU A 285 -6.76 13.79 -21.74
C GLU A 285 -6.36 12.43 -21.16
N MET A 286 -7.09 11.97 -20.13
CA MET A 286 -6.92 10.65 -19.52
C MET A 286 -7.80 9.59 -20.18
N ASP A 287 -8.60 9.94 -21.20
CA ASP A 287 -9.35 8.97 -21.97
C ASP A 287 -8.41 7.89 -22.57
N GLY A 288 -8.83 6.63 -22.49
CA GLY A 288 -8.02 5.46 -22.83
C GLY A 288 -6.97 5.03 -21.79
N TRP A 289 -6.69 5.84 -20.77
CA TRP A 289 -5.81 5.48 -19.64
C TRP A 289 -6.57 5.06 -18.38
N LEU A 290 -7.80 5.55 -18.22
CA LEU A 290 -8.64 5.24 -17.07
C LEU A 290 -9.27 3.84 -17.18
N PRO A 291 -9.54 3.15 -16.06
CA PRO A 291 -10.25 1.88 -16.09
C PRO A 291 -11.66 2.03 -16.69
N PRO A 292 -12.21 0.96 -17.32
CA PRO A 292 -13.52 1.00 -17.95
C PRO A 292 -14.70 1.08 -16.95
N GLY A 293 -14.41 0.98 -15.65
CA GLY A 293 -15.41 1.05 -14.58
C GLY A 293 -14.80 0.78 -13.19
N PRO A 294 -15.65 0.64 -12.15
CA PRO A 294 -15.25 0.47 -10.76
C PRO A 294 -14.73 -0.96 -10.46
N VAL A 295 -13.67 -1.38 -11.16
CA VAL A 295 -13.19 -2.77 -11.17
C VAL A 295 -12.07 -3.02 -10.15
N ALA A 296 -11.23 -2.04 -9.87
CA ALA A 296 -10.09 -2.12 -8.95
C ALA A 296 -10.51 -1.80 -7.50
N ARG A 297 -11.53 -2.52 -7.01
CA ARG A 297 -12.07 -2.39 -5.65
C ARG A 297 -11.95 -3.69 -4.87
N LEU A 298 -12.05 -3.61 -3.55
CA LEU A 298 -12.27 -4.79 -2.72
C LEU A 298 -13.57 -5.50 -3.13
N ARG A 299 -13.50 -6.84 -3.15
CA ARG A 299 -14.61 -7.73 -3.50
C ARG A 299 -14.75 -8.82 -2.45
N SER A 300 -15.97 -9.30 -2.25
CA SER A 300 -16.25 -10.44 -1.39
C SER A 300 -15.66 -11.72 -1.99
N GLY A 301 -15.43 -12.74 -1.15
CA GLY A 301 -15.00 -14.05 -1.65
C GLY A 301 -15.99 -14.68 -2.63
N ALA A 302 -17.30 -14.40 -2.51
CA ALA A 302 -18.31 -14.88 -3.45
C ALA A 302 -18.14 -14.25 -4.84
N GLU A 303 -17.89 -12.93 -4.91
CA GLU A 303 -17.57 -12.25 -6.17
C GLU A 303 -16.27 -12.79 -6.78
N MET A 304 -15.24 -13.01 -5.97
CA MET A 304 -13.95 -13.55 -6.44
C MET A 304 -14.09 -14.98 -6.96
N ALA A 305 -14.85 -15.83 -6.28
CA ALA A 305 -15.10 -17.20 -6.71
C ALA A 305 -15.93 -17.30 -8.01
N ASP A 306 -16.77 -16.30 -8.29
CA ASP A 306 -17.48 -16.20 -9.57
C ASP A 306 -16.54 -15.76 -10.70
N LEU A 307 -15.78 -14.69 -10.49
CA LEU A 307 -14.78 -14.17 -11.44
C LEU A 307 -13.76 -15.22 -11.86
N PHE A 308 -13.22 -15.92 -10.86
CA PHE A 308 -12.19 -16.93 -11.03
C PHE A 308 -12.78 -18.34 -10.99
N SER A 309 -14.00 -18.52 -11.51
CA SER A 309 -14.65 -19.84 -11.56
C SER A 309 -13.84 -20.92 -12.31
N ARG A 310 -12.96 -20.53 -13.24
CA ARG A 310 -11.99 -21.42 -13.91
C ARG A 310 -10.72 -21.71 -13.10
N HIS A 311 -10.40 -20.87 -12.12
CA HIS A 311 -9.16 -20.86 -11.32
C HIS A 311 -9.50 -20.71 -9.82
N ARG A 312 -10.40 -21.56 -9.31
CA ARG A 312 -10.91 -21.45 -7.93
C ARG A 312 -9.81 -21.63 -6.89
N ASP A 313 -8.82 -22.46 -7.19
CA ASP A 313 -7.61 -22.66 -6.40
C ASP A 313 -6.88 -21.34 -6.14
N ALA A 314 -6.82 -20.43 -7.12
CA ALA A 314 -6.20 -19.13 -6.95
C ALA A 314 -6.90 -18.28 -5.87
N VAL A 315 -8.23 -18.41 -5.71
CA VAL A 315 -8.99 -17.74 -4.64
C VAL A 315 -8.70 -18.39 -3.30
N ASP A 316 -8.75 -19.73 -3.23
CA ASP A 316 -8.53 -20.50 -2.01
C ASP A 316 -7.10 -20.31 -1.45
N ASN A 317 -6.11 -20.28 -2.34
CA ASN A 317 -4.70 -20.08 -2.00
C ASN A 317 -4.44 -18.74 -1.29
N THR A 318 -5.28 -17.72 -1.50
CA THR A 318 -5.10 -16.41 -0.84
C THR A 318 -5.16 -16.51 0.68
N VAL A 319 -6.04 -17.36 1.20
CA VAL A 319 -6.23 -17.55 2.64
C VAL A 319 -5.00 -18.24 3.24
N ALA A 320 -4.46 -19.26 2.57
CA ALA A 320 -3.24 -19.93 3.02
C ALA A 320 -2.03 -18.98 3.06
N VAL A 321 -1.93 -18.08 2.08
CA VAL A 321 -0.89 -17.04 2.08
C VAL A 321 -1.12 -16.04 3.21
N ALA A 322 -2.35 -15.59 3.42
CA ALA A 322 -2.68 -14.70 4.53
C ALA A 322 -2.33 -15.32 5.89
N GLU A 323 -2.67 -16.59 6.13
CA GLU A 323 -2.32 -17.31 7.36
C GLU A 323 -0.80 -17.45 7.56
N LYS A 324 -0.05 -17.70 6.48
CA LYS A 324 1.42 -17.80 6.52
C LYS A 324 2.11 -16.46 6.80
N THR A 325 1.55 -15.37 6.29
CA THR A 325 2.24 -14.06 6.23
C THR A 325 1.77 -13.06 7.27
N ALA A 326 0.53 -13.16 7.73
CA ALA A 326 -0.05 -12.18 8.64
C ALA A 326 0.68 -12.12 9.98
N PHE A 327 0.84 -10.91 10.50
CA PHE A 327 1.36 -10.68 11.84
C PHE A 327 0.83 -9.37 12.42
N HIS A 328 0.76 -9.29 13.74
CA HIS A 328 0.42 -8.05 14.43
C HIS A 328 1.60 -7.09 14.44
N LEU A 329 1.44 -5.87 13.91
CA LEU A 329 2.52 -4.88 13.87
C LEU A 329 3.10 -4.56 15.25
N GLN A 330 2.30 -4.65 16.31
CA GLN A 330 2.75 -4.49 17.70
C GLN A 330 3.84 -5.49 18.14
N SER A 331 4.02 -6.60 17.41
CA SER A 331 5.11 -7.55 17.65
C SER A 331 6.49 -7.00 17.26
N VAL A 332 6.54 -5.96 16.41
CA VAL A 332 7.78 -5.32 15.92
C VAL A 332 8.15 -4.10 16.76
N ARG A 333 8.07 -4.20 18.09
CA ARG A 333 8.35 -3.05 18.96
C ARG A 333 9.81 -2.59 18.78
N PRO A 334 10.06 -1.29 18.50
CA PRO A 334 11.41 -0.79 18.40
C PRO A 334 12.10 -0.94 19.75
N ARG A 335 13.34 -1.44 19.73
CA ARG A 335 14.20 -1.42 20.91
C ARG A 335 14.67 0.01 21.12
N LEU A 336 14.20 0.66 22.18
CA LEU A 336 14.68 1.99 22.53
C LEU A 336 16.19 1.91 22.87
N PRO A 337 16.99 2.90 22.47
CA PRO A 337 18.41 2.93 22.82
C PRO A 337 18.60 2.84 24.34
N GLU A 338 19.56 2.04 24.78
CA GLU A 338 19.96 2.02 26.19
C GLU A 338 20.57 3.38 26.55
N GLN A 339 19.92 4.09 27.48
CA GLN A 339 20.42 5.37 27.94
C GLN A 339 21.57 5.13 28.93
N LYS A 340 22.78 5.44 28.50
CA LYS A 340 23.96 5.44 29.39
C LYS A 340 23.78 6.53 30.45
N VAL A 341 23.75 6.13 31.71
CA VAL A 341 23.69 7.03 32.86
C VAL A 341 24.86 6.76 33.81
N PRO A 342 25.26 7.75 34.61
CA PRO A 342 26.35 7.56 35.58
C PRO A 342 26.06 6.43 36.58
N ASP A 343 27.13 5.83 37.11
CA ASP A 343 27.02 4.75 38.10
C ASP A 343 26.18 5.18 39.30
N GLY A 344 25.32 4.27 39.78
CA GLY A 344 24.38 4.53 40.86
C GLY A 344 23.09 5.23 40.43
N HIS A 345 22.95 5.62 39.16
CA HIS A 345 21.72 6.16 38.61
C HIS A 345 20.96 5.16 37.72
N THR A 346 19.62 5.25 37.78
CA THR A 346 18.71 4.79 36.72
C THR A 346 18.42 5.94 35.75
N PRO A 347 17.97 5.68 34.50
CA PRO A 347 17.55 6.72 33.55
C PRO A 347 16.61 7.76 34.15
N ILE A 348 15.62 7.31 34.93
CA ILE A 348 14.66 8.21 35.58
C ILE A 348 15.30 9.02 36.71
N SER A 349 16.20 8.43 37.50
CA SER A 349 16.89 9.16 38.58
C SER A 349 17.88 10.20 38.03
N TRP A 350 18.54 9.89 36.91
CA TRP A 350 19.45 10.82 36.24
C TRP A 350 18.68 11.97 35.59
N LEU A 351 17.54 11.68 34.95
CA LEU A 351 16.64 12.71 34.45
C LEU A 351 16.19 13.66 35.57
N ARG A 352 15.82 13.13 36.74
CA ARG A 352 15.45 13.97 37.90
C ARG A 352 16.61 14.84 38.37
N HIS A 353 17.83 14.31 38.40
CA HIS A 353 19.03 15.06 38.75
C HIS A 353 19.25 16.25 37.79
N LEU A 354 19.24 15.98 36.48
CA LEU A 354 19.41 17.01 35.44
C LEU A 354 18.33 18.09 35.50
N VAL A 355 17.07 17.71 35.74
CA VAL A 355 15.96 18.67 35.87
C VAL A 355 16.17 19.58 37.09
N GLU A 356 16.62 19.03 38.22
CA GLU A 356 16.90 19.82 39.41
C GLU A 356 18.13 20.73 39.24
N GLU A 357 19.17 20.27 38.54
CA GLU A 357 20.30 21.14 38.16
C GLU A 357 19.84 22.29 37.26
N GLY A 358 19.06 22.00 36.21
CA GLY A 358 18.49 23.02 35.33
C GLY A 358 17.63 24.03 36.08
N ARG A 359 16.79 23.57 37.03
CA ARG A 359 15.99 24.45 37.89
C ARG A 359 16.87 25.40 38.71
N ARG A 360 17.98 24.93 39.26
CA ARG A 360 18.90 25.77 40.06
C ARG A 360 19.61 26.83 39.24
N VAL A 361 19.92 26.53 37.97
CA VAL A 361 20.50 27.51 37.05
C VAL A 361 19.46 28.60 36.73
N LEU A 362 18.23 28.20 36.39
CA LEU A 362 17.14 29.13 36.08
C LEU A 362 16.67 30.03 37.25
N LEU A 363 16.88 29.60 38.49
CA LEU A 363 16.51 30.38 39.70
C LEU A 363 17.67 31.22 40.26
N ARG A 364 18.86 31.17 39.65
CA ARG A 364 20.03 31.98 40.03
C ARG A 364 20.24 33.20 39.12
N GLU A 365 19.50 33.29 38.02
CA GLU A 365 19.15 34.53 37.32
C GLU A 365 17.82 35.07 37.88
#